data_AF-A0A9Q4GF95-F1
#
_entry.id   AF-A0A9Q4GF95-F1
#
_cell.length_a   1.000
_cell.length_b   1.000
_cell.length_c   1.000
_cell.angle_alpha   90.00
_cell.angle_beta   90.00
_cell.angle_gamma   90.00
#
_symmetry.space_group_name_H-M   'P 1'
#
loop_
_entity.id
_entity.type
_entity.pdbx_description
1 polymer ?
#
loop_
_entity_poly.entity_id
_entity_poly.type
_entity_poly.pdbx_seq_one_letter_code
_entity_poly.pdbx_strand_id
1 'polypeptide(L)'
;MPKGENWHVELFKRFCYPPMPPLPELFKDELPALMAPYRRFRHVFFHGYGFQLEWEQMQGGILNISKVFNKFQGNLNTFLENL
;
A
#
# COMPACT_ATOMS: atom_id res chain seq x y z
N MET A 1 -4.28 17.99 2.39
CA MET A 1 -4.59 16.58 2.06
C MET A 1 -4.80 16.44 0.55
N PRO A 2 -4.36 15.34 -0.08
CA PRO A 2 -4.64 15.04 -1.48
C PRO A 2 -6.16 14.97 -1.74
N LYS A 3 -6.61 15.23 -2.97
CA LYS A 3 -8.04 15.28 -3.35
C LYS A 3 -8.27 14.53 -4.67
N GLY A 4 -9.53 14.17 -4.96
CA GLY A 4 -9.91 13.48 -6.20
C GLY A 4 -9.69 11.96 -6.13
N GLU A 5 -10.00 11.23 -7.20
CA GLU A 5 -10.06 9.75 -7.21
C GLU A 5 -8.75 9.06 -6.82
N ASN A 6 -7.60 9.70 -7.09
CA ASN A 6 -6.27 9.17 -6.80
C ASN A 6 -5.70 9.58 -5.44
N TRP A 7 -6.49 10.25 -4.58
CA TRP A 7 -5.99 10.83 -3.33
C TRP A 7 -5.26 9.82 -2.43
N HIS A 8 -5.73 8.57 -2.41
CA HIS A 8 -5.15 7.50 -1.60
C HIS A 8 -3.74 7.12 -2.05
N VAL A 9 -3.50 7.10 -3.36
CA VAL A 9 -2.19 6.79 -3.95
C VAL A 9 -1.24 7.96 -3.71
N GLU A 10 -1.73 9.19 -3.86
CA GLU A 10 -0.96 10.39 -3.57
C GLU A 10 -0.57 10.48 -2.10
N LEU A 11 -1.50 10.17 -1.18
CA LEU A 11 -1.21 10.13 0.25
C LEU A 11 -0.13 9.09 0.56
N PHE A 12 -0.29 7.88 0.03
CA PHE A 12 0.69 6.80 0.19
C PHE A 12 2.10 7.22 -0.25
N LYS A 13 2.22 7.83 -1.44
CA LYS A 13 3.51 8.25 -2.00
C LYS A 13 4.25 9.29 -1.15
N ARG A 14 3.56 10.08 -0.32
CA ARG A 14 4.21 11.06 0.57
C ARG A 14 5.06 10.43 1.67
N PHE A 15 4.82 9.16 1.98
CA PHE A 15 5.57 8.38 2.96
C PHE A 15 6.61 7.45 2.30
N CYS A 16 6.83 7.58 0.99
CA CYS A 16 7.81 6.81 0.22
C CYS A 16 8.99 7.70 -0.20
N TYR A 17 10.01 7.10 -0.83
CA TYR A 17 11.04 7.83 -1.54
C TYR A 17 10.47 8.52 -2.82
N PRO A 18 10.87 9.77 -3.14
CA PRO A 18 11.70 10.66 -2.33
C PRO A 18 10.92 11.23 -1.13
N PRO A 19 11.58 11.43 0.03
CA PRO A 19 10.91 11.90 1.24
C PRO A 19 10.31 13.30 1.06
N MET A 20 9.18 13.54 1.74
CA MET A 20 8.47 14.83 1.72
C MET A 20 8.39 15.43 3.13
N PRO A 21 9.41 16.17 3.60
CA PRO A 21 9.37 16.83 4.90
C PRO A 21 8.13 17.72 5.05
N PRO A 22 7.47 17.76 6.23
CA PRO A 22 7.90 17.14 7.49
C PRO A 22 7.49 15.68 7.65
N LEU A 23 6.90 15.05 6.64
CA LEU A 23 6.42 13.67 6.74
C LEU A 23 7.61 12.69 6.76
N PRO A 24 7.56 11.65 7.62
CA PRO A 24 8.58 10.62 7.66
C PRO A 24 8.52 9.75 6.41
N GLU A 25 9.67 9.20 6.03
CA GLU A 25 9.73 8.11 5.06
C GLU A 25 9.43 6.78 5.78
N LEU A 26 8.18 6.32 5.72
CA LEU A 26 7.73 5.08 6.37
C LEU A 26 7.85 3.85 5.47
N PHE A 27 7.67 4.01 4.16
CA PHE A 27 7.59 2.91 3.21
C PHE A 27 8.84 2.86 2.34
N LYS A 28 9.87 2.21 2.87
CA LYS A 28 11.19 2.07 2.25
C LYS A 28 11.33 0.78 1.43
N ASP A 29 12.41 0.72 0.67
CA ASP A 29 12.86 -0.46 -0.08
C ASP A 29 11.78 -0.99 -1.04
N GLU A 30 11.53 -2.30 -1.04
CA GLU A 30 10.55 -2.95 -1.89
C GLU A 30 9.10 -2.81 -1.38
N LEU A 31 8.86 -2.24 -0.19
CA LEU A 31 7.52 -2.17 0.42
C LEU A 31 6.51 -1.41 -0.47
N PRO A 32 6.84 -0.26 -1.10
CA PRO A 32 5.94 0.41 -2.03
C PRO A 32 5.48 -0.45 -3.22
N ALA A 33 6.39 -1.26 -3.76
CA ALA A 33 6.13 -2.18 -4.85
C ALA A 33 5.28 -3.36 -4.37
N LEU A 34 5.62 -3.95 -3.21
CA LEU A 34 4.85 -5.03 -2.60
C LEU A 34 3.42 -4.60 -2.28
N MET A 35 3.18 -3.35 -1.88
CA MET A 35 1.85 -2.84 -1.56
C MET A 35 1.01 -2.47 -2.80
N ALA A 36 1.59 -2.40 -4.00
CA ALA A 36 0.89 -1.96 -5.21
C ALA A 36 -0.26 -2.88 -5.67
N PRO A 37 -0.10 -4.23 -5.68
CA PRO A 37 -1.18 -5.14 -6.05
C PRO A 37 -2.42 -4.99 -5.15
N TYR A 38 -2.24 -4.75 -3.85
CA TYR A 38 -3.35 -4.59 -2.91
C TYR A 38 -4.15 -3.30 -3.16
N ARG A 39 -3.46 -2.20 -3.52
CA ARG A 39 -4.14 -0.96 -3.93
C ARG A 39 -4.92 -1.14 -5.24
N ARG A 40 -4.38 -1.91 -6.18
CA ARG A 40 -5.05 -2.25 -7.45
C ARG A 40 -6.27 -3.14 -7.21
N PHE A 41 -6.15 -4.14 -6.33
CA PHE A 41 -7.27 -5.00 -5.93
C PHE A 41 -8.44 -4.19 -5.35
N ARG A 42 -8.15 -3.18 -4.52
CA ARG A 42 -9.18 -2.26 -4.04
C ARG A 42 -9.94 -1.60 -5.19
N HIS A 43 -9.25 -1.12 -6.23
CA HIS A 43 -9.92 -0.53 -7.40
C HIS A 43 -10.85 -1.53 -8.09
N VAL A 44 -10.40 -2.78 -8.29
CA VAL A 44 -11.19 -3.86 -8.91
C VAL A 44 -12.45 -4.17 -8.09
N PHE A 45 -12.31 -4.27 -6.77
CA PHE A 45 -13.40 -4.56 -5.84
C PHE A 45 -14.43 -3.42 -5.76
N PHE A 46 -13.97 -2.17 -5.67
CA PHE A 46 -14.85 -1.00 -5.49
C PHE A 46 -15.53 -0.52 -6.79
N HIS A 47 -14.88 -0.67 -7.95
CA HIS A 47 -15.37 -0.10 -9.22
C HIS A 47 -16.07 -1.12 -10.16
N GLY A 48 -16.56 -2.24 -9.62
CA GLY A 48 -17.62 -2.99 -10.30
C GLY A 48 -17.18 -4.08 -11.29
N TYR A 49 -16.02 -4.71 -11.09
CA TYR A 49 -15.74 -6.02 -11.70
C TYR A 49 -16.06 -7.17 -10.75
N GLY A 50 -17.10 -7.02 -9.92
CA GLY A 50 -17.52 -8.00 -8.90
C GLY A 50 -17.91 -9.38 -9.42
N PHE A 51 -17.79 -9.65 -10.73
CA PHE A 51 -18.22 -10.89 -11.36
C PHE A 51 -17.07 -11.81 -11.80
N GLN A 52 -15.82 -11.33 -11.88
CA GLN A 52 -14.66 -12.16 -12.25
C GLN A 52 -13.44 -11.79 -11.40
N LEU A 53 -13.41 -12.35 -10.18
CA LEU A 53 -12.19 -12.40 -9.39
C LEU A 53 -11.25 -13.43 -10.05
N GLU A 54 -10.28 -12.93 -10.82
CA GLU A 54 -9.28 -13.75 -11.52
C GLU A 54 -8.22 -14.24 -10.53
N TRP A 55 -8.20 -15.54 -10.24
CA TRP A 55 -7.29 -16.15 -9.27
C TRP A 55 -5.82 -15.87 -9.60
N GLU A 56 -5.44 -15.94 -10.87
CA GLU A 56 -4.09 -15.67 -11.38
C GLU A 56 -3.62 -14.26 -11.02
N GLN A 57 -4.53 -13.30 -10.95
CA GLN A 57 -4.23 -11.91 -10.55
C GLN A 57 -4.15 -11.74 -9.04
N MET A 58 -4.88 -12.56 -8.27
CA MET A 58 -5.01 -12.42 -6.82
C MET A 58 -4.04 -13.29 -6.02
N GLN A 59 -3.70 -14.49 -6.51
CA GLN A 59 -2.96 -15.51 -5.79
C GLN A 59 -1.66 -14.97 -5.22
N GLY A 60 -0.89 -14.22 -6.02
CA GLY A 60 0.37 -13.63 -5.56
C GLY A 60 0.19 -12.67 -4.37
N GLY A 61 -0.87 -11.87 -4.39
CA GLY A 61 -1.22 -10.97 -3.29
C GLY A 61 -1.67 -11.73 -2.04
N ILE A 62 -2.54 -12.74 -2.21
CA ILE A 62 -3.07 -13.56 -1.11
C ILE A 62 -1.94 -14.34 -0.43
N LEU A 63 -1.09 -15.03 -1.19
CA LEU A 63 0.00 -15.84 -0.63
C LEU A 63 1.04 -14.99 0.13
N ASN A 64 1.19 -13.71 -0.23
CA ASN A 64 2.16 -12.82 0.39
C ASN A 64 1.55 -11.86 1.43
N ILE A 65 0.23 -11.86 1.65
CA ILE A 65 -0.45 -10.81 2.42
C ILE A 65 0.10 -10.68 3.84
N SER A 66 0.31 -11.80 4.53
CA SER A 66 0.84 -11.80 5.90
C SER A 66 2.25 -11.21 5.95
N LYS A 67 3.12 -11.57 4.99
CA LYS A 67 4.48 -11.04 4.90
C LYS A 67 4.47 -9.53 4.66
N VAL A 68 3.67 -9.06 3.70
CA VAL A 68 3.59 -7.64 3.36
C VAL A 68 2.99 -6.84 4.52
N PHE A 69 1.94 -7.36 5.15
CA PHE A 69 1.30 -6.72 6.29
C PHE A 69 2.23 -6.62 7.50
N ASN A 70 2.98 -7.68 7.82
CA ASN A 70 3.95 -7.65 8.90
C ASN A 70 5.07 -6.65 8.65
N LYS A 71 5.55 -6.52 7.40
CA LYS A 71 6.56 -5.49 7.05
C LYS A 71 6.00 -4.09 7.21
N PHE A 72 4.77 -3.85 6.74
CA PHE A 72 4.07 -2.58 6.93
C PHE A 72 3.90 -2.23 8.42
N GLN A 73 3.41 -3.18 9.22
CA GLN A 73 3.19 -3.00 10.66
C GLN A 73 4.50 -2.74 11.40
N GLY A 74 5.57 -3.48 11.07
CA GLY A 74 6.90 -3.27 11.63
C GLY A 74 7.40 -1.84 11.41
N ASN A 75 7.36 -1.36 10.17
CA ASN A 75 7.78 0.00 9.85
C ASN A 75 6.96 1.07 10.60
N LEU A 76 5.64 0.86 10.69
CA LEU A 76 4.75 1.78 11.41
C LEU A 76 5.05 1.79 12.91
N ASN A 77 5.20 0.62 13.52
CA ASN A 77 5.49 0.50 14.95
C ASN A 77 6.85 1.10 15.30
N THR A 78 7.88 0.84 14.49
CA THR A 78 9.20 1.48 14.67
C THR A 78 9.10 3.00 14.62
N PHE A 79 8.27 3.57 13.75
CA PHE A 79 8.07 5.02 13.74
C PHE A 79 7.33 5.50 15.00
N LEU A 80 6.25 4.82 15.40
CA LEU A 80 5.44 5.18 16.57
C LEU A 80 6.19 5.05 17.90
N GLU A 81 7.14 4.11 18.00
CA GLU A 81 8.00 3.93 19.18
C GLU A 81 9.10 5.00 19.30
N ASN A 82 9.42 5.70 18.21
CA ASN A 82 10.46 6.73 18.14
C ASN A 82 9.89 8.17 18.03
N LEU A 83 8.60 8.34 18.30
CA LEU A 83 7.87 9.61 18.35
C LEU A 83 7.98 10.25 19.74
#